data_AF-A0A9X0UHB4-F1
#
_entry.id   AF-A0A9X0UHB4-F1
#
_cell.length_a   1.000
_cell.length_b   1.000
_cell.length_c   1.000
_cell.angle_alpha   90.00
_cell.angle_beta   90.00
_cell.angle_gamma   90.00
#
_symmetry.space_group_name_H-M   'P 1'
#
loop_
_entity.id
_entity.type
_entity.pdbx_description
1 polymer ?
#
loop_
_entity_poly.entity_id
_entity_poly.type
_entity_poly.pdbx_seq_one_letter_code
_entity_poly.pdbx_strand_id
1 'polypeptide(L)' 'MANQFKRGDSVKFKTVGAGVTSNRRGVVVKTVDSGRGIRVEVKDKEGRVFRPHLSMVKLAP' A
#
# COMPACT_ATOMS: atom_id res chain seq x y z
N MET A 1 -9.15 6.13 -15.06
CA MET A 1 -8.32 5.03 -14.52
C MET A 1 -8.99 4.56 -13.24
N ALA A 2 -9.51 3.34 -13.20
CA ALA A 2 -10.27 2.85 -12.05
C ALA A 2 -9.34 2.67 -10.83
N ASN A 3 -9.76 3.14 -9.65
CA ASN A 3 -9.05 2.89 -8.39
C ASN A 3 -9.05 1.38 -8.12
N GLN A 4 -7.93 0.73 -8.42
CA GLN A 4 -7.77 -0.74 -8.33
C GLN A 4 -7.90 -1.27 -6.90
N PHE A 5 -7.70 -0.41 -5.90
CA PHE A 5 -7.86 -0.73 -4.48
C PHE A 5 -8.89 0.19 -3.85
N LYS A 6 -9.79 -0.39 -3.06
CA LYS A 6 -10.83 0.30 -2.30
C LYS A 6 -10.43 0.42 -0.83
N ARG A 7 -10.96 1.44 -0.15
CA ARG A 7 -10.81 1.58 1.29
C ARG A 7 -11.37 0.34 1.99
N GLY A 8 -10.59 -0.24 2.90
CA GLY A 8 -10.92 -1.48 3.61
C GLY A 8 -10.37 -2.74 2.96
N ASP A 9 -9.86 -2.69 1.73
CA ASP A 9 -9.23 -3.85 1.10
C ASP A 9 -8.01 -4.30 1.89
N SER A 10 -7.93 -5.60 2.14
CA SER A 10 -6.72 -6.22 2.66
C SER A 10 -5.71 -6.38 1.53
N VAL A 11 -4.52 -5.84 1.74
CA VAL A 11 -3.44 -5.84 0.73
C VAL A 11 -2.13 -6.32 1.33
N LYS A 12 -1.30 -6.90 0.48
CA LYS A 12 0.12 -7.15 0.72
C LYS A 12 0.94 -6.15 -0.07
N PHE A 13 2.00 -5.62 0.53
CA PHE A 13 2.87 -4.64 -0.09
C PHE A 13 4.31 -4.82 0.36
N LYS A 14 5.24 -4.36 -0.48
CA LYS A 14 6.67 -4.34 -0.15
C LYS A 14 7.08 -2.98 0.37
N THR A 15 7.88 -2.97 1.43
CA THR A 15 8.58 -1.78 1.92
C THR A 15 10.08 -1.99 1.80
N VAL A 16 10.80 -0.96 1.36
CA VAL A 16 12.27 -0.97 1.33
C VAL A 16 12.75 -0.03 2.43
N GLY A 17 13.56 -0.54 3.35
CA GLY A 17 14.18 0.24 4.42
C GLY A 17 15.54 -0.36 4.76
N ALA A 18 16.56 0.50 4.94
CA ALA A 18 17.94 0.07 5.23
C ALA A 18 18.49 -1.01 4.26
N GLY A 19 18.14 -0.93 2.97
CA GLY A 19 18.55 -1.92 1.96
C GLY A 19 17.81 -3.26 2.01
N VAL A 20 16.88 -3.45 2.95
CA VAL A 20 16.10 -4.68 3.09
C VAL A 20 14.70 -4.48 2.52
N THR A 21 14.24 -5.45 1.72
CA THR A 21 12.85 -5.51 1.23
C THR A 21 12.04 -6.39 2.16
N SER A 22 11.02 -5.82 2.82
CA SER A 22 10.11 -6.57 3.69
C SER A 22 8.73 -6.65 3.06
N ASN A 23 8.11 -7.84 3.09
CA ASN A 23 6.70 -8.01 2.75
C ASN A 23 5.85 -7.69 3.99
N ARG A 24 4.89 -6.78 3.84
CA ARG A 24 3.93 -6.42 4.88
C ARG A 24 2.50 -6.66 4.39
N ARG A 25 1.58 -6.76 5.33
CA ARG A 25 0.13 -6.77 5.09
C ARG A 25 -0.51 -5.61 5.83
N GLY A 26 -1.59 -5.09 5.27
CA GLY A 26 -2.38 -4.05 5.91
C GLY A 26 -3.67 -3.80 5.16
N VAL A 27 -4.41 -2.79 5.62
CA VAL A 27 -5.69 -2.38 5.04
C VAL A 27 -5.54 -1.05 4.32
N VAL A 28 -6.14 -0.95 3.14
CA VAL A 28 -6.13 0.28 2.37
C VAL A 28 -6.97 1.34 3.07
N VAL A 29 -6.37 2.49 3.32
CA VAL A 29 -7.02 3.66 3.91
C VAL A 29 -7.53 4.58 2.81
N LYS A 30 -6.66 4.91 1.85
CA LYS A 30 -6.97 5.75 0.69
C LYS A 30 -5.93 5.57 -0.41
N THR A 31 -6.33 5.88 -1.63
CA THR A 31 -5.43 5.95 -2.78
C THR A 31 -5.17 7.42 -3.09
N VAL A 32 -3.90 7.80 -3.22
CA VAL A 32 -3.46 9.19 -3.42
C VAL A 32 -2.74 9.28 -4.76
N ASP A 33 -3.23 10.15 -5.64
CA ASP A 33 -2.47 10.54 -6.82
C ASP A 33 -1.44 11.60 -6.42
N SER A 34 -0.16 11.30 -6.64
CA SER A 34 0.94 12.16 -6.22
C SER A 34 1.64 12.81 -7.41
N GLY A 35 1.02 12.99 -8.58
CA GLY A 35 1.61 13.63 -9.78
C GLY A 35 2.82 12.91 -10.41
N ARG A 36 3.54 12.10 -9.62
CA ARG A 36 4.63 11.19 -9.95
C ARG A 36 4.16 9.72 -9.95
N GLY A 37 2.84 9.51 -9.96
CA GLY A 37 2.20 8.20 -9.88
C GLY A 37 1.25 8.05 -8.70
N ILE A 38 0.51 6.93 -8.73
CA ILE A 38 -0.49 6.58 -7.72
C ILE A 38 0.19 5.87 -6.56
N ARG A 39 -0.07 6.34 -5.33
CA ARG A 39 0.37 5.73 -4.08
C ARG A 39 -0.83 5.26 -3.27
N VAL A 40 -0.70 4.12 -2.62
CA VAL A 40 -1.76 3.56 -1.77
C VAL A 40 -1.36 3.77 -0.33
N GLU A 41 -2.21 4.40 0.45
CA GLU A 41 -2.05 4.50 1.90
C GLU A 41 -2.56 3.22 2.54
N VAL A 42 -1.66 2.48 3.20
CA VAL A 42 -1.95 1.20 3.81
C VAL A 42 -1.62 1.29 5.29
N LYS A 43 -2.59 0.95 6.15
CA LYS A 43 -2.40 0.85 7.59
C LYS A 43 -2.13 -0.60 7.96
N ASP A 44 -1.00 -0.89 8.59
CA ASP A 44 -0.70 -2.23 9.08
C ASP A 44 -1.42 -2.53 10.41
N LYS A 45 -1.24 -3.77 10.91
CA LYS A 45 -1.85 -4.22 12.18
C LYS A 45 -1.31 -3.46 13.41
N GLU A 46 -0.10 -2.92 13.34
CA GLU A 46 0.50 -2.09 14.39
C GLU A 46 0.02 -0.63 14.34
N GLY A 47 -0.84 -0.30 13.37
CA GLY A 47 -1.36 1.04 13.17
C GLY A 47 -0.43 1.98 12.42
N ARG A 48 0.70 1.47 11.90
CA ARG A 48 1.65 2.25 11.10
C ARG A 48 1.09 2.47 9.70
N VAL A 49 1.27 3.68 9.18
CA VAL A 49 0.78 4.06 7.85
C VAL A 49 1.94 4.07 6.86
N PHE A 50 1.78 3.29 5.79
CA PHE A 50 2.73 3.20 4.69
C PHE A 50 2.11 3.78 3.42
N ARG A 51 2.95 4.33 2.53
CA ARG A 51 2.52 4.92 1.26
C ARG A 51 3.27 4.30 0.07
N PRO A 52 3.22 2.97 -0.13
CA PRO A 52 3.84 2.31 -1.28
C PRO A 52 3.27 2.80 -2.61
N HIS A 53 4.07 2.67 -3.67
CA HIS A 53 3.61 2.87 -5.03
C HIS A 53 2.60 1.78 -5.42
N LEU A 54 1.58 2.11 -6.21
CA LEU A 54 0.50 1.19 -6.61
C LEU A 54 1.02 -0.15 -7.14
N SER A 55 2.09 -0.13 -7.94
CA SER A 55 2.71 -1.35 -8.51
C SER A 55 3.31 -2.31 -7.48
N MET A 56 3.57 -1.85 -6.26
CA MET A 56 4.12 -2.65 -5.17
C MET A 56 3.05 -3.25 -4.27
N VAL A 57 1.78 -2.93 -4.52
CA VAL A 57 0.62 -3.38 -3.73
C VAL A 57 -0.13 -4.45 -4.50
N LYS A 58 -0.54 -5.51 -3.81
CA LYS A 58 -1.38 -6.58 -4.35
C LYS A 58 -2.49 -6.88 -3.36
N LEU A 59 -3.67 -7.28 -3.85
CA LEU A 59 -4.72 -7.79 -2.97
C LEU A 59 -4.19 -8.99 -2.18
N ALA A 60 -4.54 -9.03 -0.90
CA ALA A 60 -4.32 -10.20 -0.05
C ALA A 60 -5.59 -11.05 -0.09
N PRO A 61 -5.48 -12.36 -0.37
CA PRO A 61 -6.59 -13.29 -0.18
C PRO A 61 -6.95 -13.42 1.31
#